data_AF-A0A414AST6-F1
#
_entry.id   AF-A0A414AST6-F1
#
_cell.length_a   1.000
_cell.length_b   1.000
_cell.length_c   1.000
_cell.angle_alpha   90.00
_cell.angle_beta   90.00
_cell.angle_gamma   90.00
#
_symmetry.space_group_name_H-M   'P 1'
#
loop_
_entity.id
_entity.type
_entity.pdbx_description
1 polymer ?
#
loop_
_entity_poly.entity_id
_entity_poly.type
_entity_poly.pdbx_seq_one_letter_code
_entity_poly.pdbx_strand_id
1 'polypeptide(L)' 'MSNYFYCYSKKMYHFIAAFDIKYLNIGVNSNTKCRYYVFEKSKKLDKVIALYKQVKHSIN' A
#
# COMPACT_ATOMS: atom_id res chain seq x y z
N MET A 1 9.42 9.48 13.92
CA MET A 1 8.72 8.32 13.32
C MET A 1 8.43 8.66 11.86
N SER A 2 8.76 7.82 10.86
CA SER A 2 8.42 8.19 9.48
C SER A 2 6.90 8.09 9.27
N ASN A 3 6.30 9.18 8.76
CA ASN A 3 4.86 9.32 8.56
C ASN A 3 4.36 8.66 7.26
N TYR A 4 5.22 7.90 6.60
CA TYR A 4 4.96 7.34 5.27
C TYR A 4 4.93 5.82 5.27
N PHE A 5 4.02 5.27 4.48
CA PHE A 5 3.92 3.85 4.16
C PHE A 5 4.34 3.63 2.71
N TYR A 6 5.34 2.78 2.49
CA TYR A 6 5.88 2.46 1.17
C TYR A 6 5.33 1.12 0.69
N CYS A 7 4.49 1.16 -0.34
CA CYS A 7 3.85 -0.01 -0.93
C CYS A 7 4.55 -0.44 -2.21
N TYR A 8 5.21 -1.61 -2.18
CA TYR A 8 5.86 -2.21 -3.35
C TYR A 8 4.97 -3.23 -4.08
N SER A 9 3.84 -3.64 -3.48
CA SER A 9 2.94 -4.64 -4.06
C SER A 9 1.87 -3.99 -4.92
N LYS A 10 1.82 -4.36 -6.21
CA LYS A 10 0.75 -3.89 -7.13
C LYS A 10 -0.64 -4.31 -6.63
N LYS A 11 -0.79 -5.55 -6.15
CA LYS A 11 -2.08 -6.07 -5.64
C LYS A 11 -2.57 -5.26 -4.44
N MET A 12 -1.67 -4.98 -3.50
CA MET A 12 -1.98 -4.19 -2.33
C MET A 12 -2.29 -2.73 -2.69
N TYR A 13 -1.56 -2.14 -3.64
CA TYR A 13 -1.86 -0.81 -4.17
C TYR A 13 -3.29 -0.71 -4.72
N HIS A 14 -3.68 -1.63 -5.61
CA HIS A 14 -5.04 -1.63 -6.17
C HIS A 14 -6.10 -1.83 -5.09
N PHE A 15 -5.82 -2.68 -4.09
CA PHE A 15 -6.71 -2.86 -2.96
C PHE A 15 -6.88 -1.57 -2.15
N ILE A 16 -5.78 -0.87 -1.83
CA ILE A 16 -5.82 0.42 -1.11
C ILE A 16 -6.58 1.48 -1.92
N ALA A 17 -6.33 1.54 -3.24
CA ALA A 17 -6.98 2.48 -4.14
C ALA A 17 -8.51 2.29 -4.20
N ALA A 18 -9.00 1.05 -4.04
CA ALA A 18 -10.44 0.76 -3.99
C ALA A 18 -11.15 1.39 -2.77
N PHE A 19 -10.42 1.78 -1.72
CA PHE A 19 -10.95 2.51 -0.56
C PHE A 19 -10.79 4.04 -0.69
N ASP A 20 -10.52 4.54 -1.89
CA ASP A 20 -10.30 5.97 -2.18
C ASP A 20 -9.16 6.57 -1.32
N ILE A 21 -8.08 5.81 -1.15
CA ILE A 21 -6.86 6.28 -0.50
C ILE A 21 -5.86 6.60 -1.61
N LYS A 22 -5.55 7.89 -1.78
CA LYS A 22 -4.60 8.36 -2.78
C LYS A 22 -3.16 8.21 -2.26
N TYR A 23 -2.26 7.89 -3.18
CA TYR A 23 -0.82 7.94 -2.91
C TYR A 23 -0.34 9.39 -2.95
N LEU A 24 0.64 9.72 -2.13
CA LEU A 24 1.34 11.00 -2.12
C LEU A 24 2.39 11.07 -3.23
N ASN A 25 3.11 9.98 -3.44
CA ASN A 25 4.20 9.93 -4.41
C ASN A 25 4.36 8.52 -5.00
N ILE A 26 5.02 8.44 -6.14
CA ILE A 26 5.39 7.23 -6.84
C ILE A 26 6.88 7.28 -7.14
N GLY A 27 7.58 6.17 -6.92
CA GLY A 27 9.01 6.09 -7.18
C GLY A 27 9.42 4.74 -7.72
N VAL A 28 10.68 4.64 -8.11
CA VAL A 28 11.33 3.38 -8.50
C VAL A 28 12.53 3.19 -7.59
N ASN A 29 12.62 2.04 -6.93
CA ASN A 29 13.78 1.70 -6.13
C ASN A 29 14.98 1.47 -7.07
N SER A 30 16.09 2.18 -6.84
CA SER A 30 17.28 2.13 -7.69
C SER A 30 17.90 0.74 -7.78
N ASN A 31 17.82 -0.01 -6.69
CA ASN A 31 18.50 -1.30 -6.51
C ASN A 31 17.67 -2.44 -7.11
N THR A 32 16.37 -2.47 -6.80
CA THR A 32 15.48 -3.56 -7.27
C THR A 32 14.77 -3.25 -8.58
N LYS A 33 14.85 -2.00 -9.05
CA LYS A 33 14.05 -1.45 -10.16
C LYS A 33 12.54 -1.61 -9.97
N CYS A 34 12.08 -1.91 -8.76
CA CYS A 34 10.66 -2.05 -8.46
C CYS A 34 10.01 -0.69 -8.23
N ARG A 35 8.85 -0.49 -8.85
CA ARG A 35 7.97 0.64 -8.58
C ARG A 35 7.37 0.53 -7.18
N TYR A 36 7.30 1.64 -6.47
CA TYR A 36 6.61 1.76 -5.19
C TYR A 36 5.70 2.98 -5.14
N TYR A 37 4.69 2.90 -4.28
CA TYR A 37 3.74 3.97 -4.01
C TYR A 37 3.87 4.40 -2.55
N VAL A 38 3.89 5.70 -2.30
CA VAL A 38 4.02 6.28 -0.97
C VAL A 38 2.67 6.78 -0.51
N PHE A 39 2.25 6.37 0.68
CA PHE A 39 1.01 6.80 1.32
C PHE A 39 1.30 7.51 2.63
N GLU A 40 0.45 8.45 3.00
CA GLU A 40 0.44 9.00 4.35
C GLU A 40 -0.13 7.96 5.32
N LYS A 41 0.55 7.76 6.46
CA LYS A 41 0.01 6.90 7.51
C LYS A 41 -1.25 7.52 8.09
N SER A 42 -2.31 6.74 8.13
CA SER A 42 -3.58 7.15 8.71
C SER A 42 -4.29 5.95 9.30
N LYS A 43 -5.17 6.19 10.29
CA LYS A 43 -6.01 5.13 10.87
C LYS A 43 -6.85 4.40 9.80
N LYS A 44 -7.24 5.10 8.73
CA LYS A 44 -7.96 4.50 7.60
C LYS A 44 -7.07 3.53 6.83
N LEU A 45 -5.84 3.96 6.49
CA LEU A 45 -4.87 3.10 5.81
C LEU A 45 -4.56 1.85 6.64
N ASP A 46 -4.32 1.99 7.95
CA ASP A 46 -4.00 0.86 8.82
C ASP A 46 -5.12 -0.20 8.83
N LYS A 47 -6.38 0.24 8.89
CA LYS A 47 -7.55 -0.66 8.79
C LYS A 47 -7.62 -1.38 7.45
N VAL A 48 -7.38 -0.68 6.35
CA VAL A 48 -7.39 -1.27 4.99
C VAL A 48 -6.26 -2.29 4.83
N ILE A 49 -5.07 -2.00 5.37
CA ILE A 49 -3.94 -2.94 5.36
C ILE A 49 -4.25 -4.19 6.19
N ALA A 50 -4.86 -4.01 7.37
CA ALA A 50 -5.29 -5.12 8.21
C ALA A 50 -6.31 -6.01 7.49
N LEU A 51 -7.31 -5.40 6.84
CA LEU A 51 -8.28 -6.10 6.02
C LEU A 51 -7.59 -6.88 4.90
N TYR A 52 -6.72 -6.24 4.12
CA TYR A 52 -5.97 -6.90 3.04
C TYR A 52 -5.25 -8.16 3.52
N LYS A 53 -4.61 -8.10 4.70
CA LYS A 53 -3.90 -9.25 5.29
C LYS A 53 -4.84 -10.41 5.63
N GLN A 54 -6.07 -10.13 6.03
CA GLN A 54 -7.09 -11.15 6.31
C GLN A 54 -7.59 -11.79 5.02
N VAL A 55 -7.92 -11.00 3.99
CA VAL A 55 -8.53 -11.52 2.75
C VAL A 55 -7.53 -12.13 1.77
N LYS A 56 -6.26 -11.70 1.74
CA LYS A 56 -5.29 -12.09 0.70
C LYS A 56 -5.01 -13.61 0.59
N HIS A 57 -5.33 -14.38 1.63
CA HIS A 57 -5.18 -15.84 1.68
C HIS A 57 -6.50 -16.57 1.95
N SER A 58 -7.61 -15.82 2.01
CA SER A 58 -8.93 -16.38 2.34
C SER A 58 -9.58 -17.13 1.18
N ILE A 59 -9.15 -16.85 -0.05
CA ILE A 59 -9.59 -17.53 -1.27
C ILE A 59 -8.34 -18.17 -1.85
N ASN A 60 -8.32 -19.51 -1.84
CA ASN A 60 -7.19 -20.34 -2.26
C ASN A 60 -7.63 -21.27 -3.39
#